data_AF-A0A6J4NFD5-F1
#
_entry.id   AF-A0A6J4NFD5-F1
#
_cell.length_a   1.000
_cell.length_b   1.000
_cell.length_c   1.000
_cell.angle_alpha   90.00
_cell.angle_beta   90.00
_cell.angle_gamma   90.00
#
_symmetry.space_group_name_H-M   'P 1'
#
loop_
_entity.id
_entity.type
_entity.pdbx_description
1 polymer ?
#
loop_
_entity_poly.entity_id
_entity_poly.type
_entity_poly.pdbx_seq_one_letter_code
_entity_poly.pdbx_strand_id
1 'polypeptide(L)'
;MPLTPEDVSNKRFTPVRLREGYDMGEVDQFLDEVEAELARLTKENEDLRSKLAAAQSGSPAPAAAQPPTFRKEPEPEPEPVRPAPAPAPAPVPVAAPAPAAQTARVSNIADASNAAARLLEIATRNADELVEEAKNEADSIIGAARTRAERVETEAKSKADRMEADARQRAQMLDSETAERRQQMFGDLERERDKLNSDVETLRAFEREYRSRLKTYFSQQLEALNNGGDSQAPAEPPQAPKRLRSVLGEEEN
;
A
#
# COMPACT_ATOMS: atom_id res chain seq x y z
N MET A 1 -19.33 -14.08 24.66
CA MET A 1 -19.57 -13.75 23.24
C MET A 1 -18.51 -12.75 22.84
N PRO A 2 -17.61 -13.06 21.89
CA PRO A 2 -16.70 -12.05 21.36
C PRO A 2 -17.52 -11.04 20.56
N LEU A 3 -17.18 -9.76 20.69
CA LEU A 3 -17.71 -8.69 19.85
C LEU A 3 -17.31 -8.99 18.40
N THR A 4 -18.26 -8.89 17.48
CA THR A 4 -17.98 -8.95 16.04
C THR A 4 -17.77 -7.54 15.48
N PRO A 5 -17.06 -7.38 14.35
CA PRO A 5 -16.96 -6.09 13.65
C PRO A 5 -18.34 -5.48 13.36
N GLU A 6 -19.33 -6.31 12.99
CA GLU A 6 -20.72 -5.89 12.75
C GLU A 6 -21.41 -5.36 14.03
N ASP A 7 -21.04 -5.84 15.21
CA ASP A 7 -21.59 -5.33 16.48
C ASP A 7 -21.09 -3.92 16.79
N VAL A 8 -19.91 -3.54 16.28
CA VAL A 8 -19.31 -2.21 16.47
C VAL A 8 -19.98 -1.20 15.54
N SER A 9 -20.13 -1.52 14.25
CA SER A 9 -20.77 -0.63 13.27
C SER A 9 -22.27 -0.43 13.50
N ASN A 10 -22.96 -1.45 14.03
CA ASN A 10 -24.38 -1.33 14.38
C ASN A 10 -24.64 -0.62 15.72
N LYS A 11 -23.59 -0.24 16.47
CA LYS A 11 -23.75 0.37 17.80
C LYS A 11 -24.27 1.81 17.67
N ARG A 12 -25.40 2.09 18.32
CA ARG A 12 -25.97 3.45 18.42
C ARG A 12 -25.87 3.96 19.85
N PHE A 13 -25.16 5.08 20.03
CA PHE A 13 -25.09 5.79 21.31
C PHE A 13 -26.21 6.83 21.41
N THR A 14 -26.72 7.04 22.62
CA THR A 14 -27.75 8.07 22.87
C THR A 14 -27.08 9.43 23.08
N PRO A 15 -27.45 10.49 22.32
CA PRO A 15 -26.82 11.79 22.45
C PRO A 15 -27.21 12.47 23.78
N VAL A 16 -26.23 13.03 24.47
CA VAL A 16 -26.43 13.75 25.74
C VAL A 16 -26.51 15.25 25.45
N ARG A 17 -27.58 15.92 25.91
CA ARG A 17 -27.85 17.35 25.62
C ARG A 17 -27.57 18.32 26.77
N LEU A 18 -27.44 17.80 27.99
CA LEU A 18 -27.39 18.60 29.24
C LEU A 18 -26.05 18.49 29.97
N ARG A 19 -25.11 17.70 29.45
CA ARG A 19 -23.77 17.48 30.01
C ARG A 19 -22.77 17.41 28.86
N GLU A 20 -21.52 17.74 29.16
CA GLU A 20 -20.41 17.49 28.24
C GLU A 20 -20.39 16.00 27.86
N GLY A 21 -20.40 15.74 26.56
CA GLY A 21 -20.33 14.41 25.98
C GLY A 21 -19.19 14.35 24.97
N TYR A 22 -18.89 13.13 24.52
CA TYR A 22 -17.91 12.94 23.45
C TYR A 22 -18.42 13.55 22.13
N ASP A 23 -17.50 14.05 21.33
CA ASP A 23 -17.81 14.52 19.98
C ASP A 23 -18.26 13.32 19.13
N MET A 24 -19.40 13.45 18.45
CA MET A 24 -19.97 12.34 17.67
C MET A 24 -19.06 11.94 16.50
N GLY A 25 -18.41 12.91 15.84
CA GLY A 25 -17.53 12.63 14.71
C GLY A 25 -16.23 11.94 15.14
N GLU A 26 -15.65 12.35 16.28
CA GLU A 26 -14.47 11.69 16.85
C GLU A 26 -14.79 10.25 17.30
N VAL A 27 -15.96 10.05 17.90
CA VAL A 27 -16.44 8.71 18.27
C VAL A 27 -16.67 7.84 17.05
N ASP A 28 -17.32 8.35 16.00
CA ASP A 28 -17.56 7.60 14.77
C ASP A 28 -16.23 7.20 14.10
N GLN A 29 -15.26 8.12 14.00
CA GLN A 29 -13.92 7.82 13.46
C GLN A 29 -13.18 6.75 14.27
N PHE A 30 -13.24 6.82 15.60
CA PHE A 30 -12.63 5.81 16.45
C PHE A 30 -13.29 4.43 16.30
N LEU A 31 -14.61 4.38 16.09
CA LEU A 31 -15.33 3.13 15.85
C LEU A 31 -14.96 2.50 14.51
N ASP A 32 -14.73 3.29 13.46
CA ASP A 32 -14.23 2.81 12.17
C ASP A 32 -12.84 2.16 12.31
N GLU A 33 -11.94 2.78 13.08
CA GLU A 33 -10.61 2.22 13.37
C GLU A 33 -10.70 0.90 14.16
N VAL A 34 -11.58 0.85 15.16
CA VAL A 34 -11.82 -0.35 15.97
C VAL A 34 -12.43 -1.48 15.14
N GLU A 35 -13.38 -1.18 14.24
CA GLU A 35 -13.96 -2.16 13.33
C GLU A 35 -12.90 -2.77 12.41
N ALA A 36 -12.05 -1.93 11.81
CA ALA A 36 -10.98 -2.38 10.92
C ALA A 36 -9.97 -3.29 11.62
N GLU A 37 -9.53 -2.93 12.84
CA GLU A 37 -8.61 -3.76 13.62
C GLU A 37 -9.27 -5.05 14.12
N LEU A 38 -10.55 -5.01 14.51
CA LEU A 38 -11.28 -6.21 14.92
C LEU A 38 -11.46 -7.20 13.76
N ALA A 39 -11.76 -6.70 12.57
CA ALA A 39 -11.84 -7.52 11.35
C ALA A 39 -10.47 -8.14 11.01
N ARG A 40 -9.40 -7.35 11.10
CA ARG A 40 -8.03 -7.82 10.90
C ARG A 40 -7.64 -8.92 11.91
N LEU A 41 -7.87 -8.70 13.20
CA LEU A 41 -7.56 -9.66 14.26
C LEU A 41 -8.37 -10.95 14.13
N THR A 42 -9.63 -10.84 13.69
CA THR A 42 -10.47 -12.03 13.46
C THR A 42 -9.91 -12.87 12.31
N LYS A 43 -9.56 -12.23 11.19
CA LYS A 43 -8.91 -12.90 10.06
C LYS A 43 -7.56 -13.51 10.42
N GLU A 44 -6.73 -12.78 11.16
CA GLU A 44 -5.43 -13.29 11.63
C GLU A 44 -5.59 -14.49 12.56
N ASN A 45 -6.58 -14.47 13.45
CA ASN A 45 -6.90 -15.63 14.29
C ASN A 45 -7.38 -16.84 13.47
N GLU A 46 -8.19 -16.63 12.43
CA GLU A 46 -8.60 -17.70 11.51
C GLU A 46 -7.40 -18.28 10.75
N ASP A 47 -6.51 -17.42 10.25
CA ASP A 47 -5.28 -17.82 9.57
C ASP A 47 -4.33 -18.57 10.51
N LEU A 48 -4.18 -18.13 11.77
CA LEU A 48 -3.36 -18.81 12.76
C LEU A 48 -3.97 -20.14 13.18
N ARG A 49 -5.29 -20.20 13.36
CA ARG A 49 -6.01 -21.45 13.67
C ARG A 49 -5.91 -22.45 12.53
N SER A 50 -6.02 -22.01 11.28
CA SER A 50 -5.85 -22.89 10.12
C SER A 50 -4.42 -23.40 9.97
N LYS A 51 -3.41 -22.54 10.19
CA LYS A 51 -1.99 -22.95 10.23
C LYS A 51 -1.70 -23.93 11.36
N LEU A 52 -2.27 -23.71 12.53
CA LEU A 52 -2.10 -24.58 13.70
C LEU A 52 -2.81 -25.91 13.50
N ALA A 53 -4.01 -25.92 12.90
CA ALA A 53 -4.70 -27.14 12.49
C ALA A 53 -3.91 -27.93 11.44
N ALA A 54 -3.34 -27.25 10.43
CA ALA A 54 -2.48 -27.87 9.42
C ALA A 54 -1.23 -28.49 10.05
N ALA A 55 -0.54 -27.77 10.94
CA ALA A 55 0.63 -28.27 11.66
C ALA A 55 0.30 -29.43 12.61
N GLN A 56 -0.85 -29.40 13.29
CA GLN A 56 -1.30 -30.46 14.20
C GLN A 56 -1.81 -31.71 13.46
N SER A 57 -2.31 -31.56 12.23
CA SER A 57 -2.78 -32.68 11.40
C SER A 57 -1.67 -33.49 10.74
N GLY A 58 -0.39 -33.14 10.94
CA GLY A 58 0.76 -33.95 10.53
C GLY A 58 0.88 -34.20 9.02
N SER A 59 0.40 -33.27 8.19
CA SER A 59 0.59 -33.30 6.73
C SER A 59 1.45 -32.13 6.25
N PRO A 60 2.37 -32.35 5.29
CA PRO A 60 3.19 -31.28 4.74
C PRO A 60 2.30 -30.28 3.97
N ALA A 61 2.63 -29.01 4.12
CA ALA A 61 1.85 -27.84 3.71
C ALA A 61 1.34 -27.87 2.25
N PRO A 62 0.14 -27.32 1.97
CA PRO A 62 -0.21 -26.90 0.63
C PRO A 62 0.52 -25.59 0.32
N ALA A 63 1.27 -25.60 -0.79
CA ALA A 63 1.95 -24.44 -1.33
C ALA A 63 0.95 -23.30 -1.60
N ALA A 64 1.28 -22.11 -1.07
CA ALA A 64 0.59 -20.87 -1.37
C ALA A 64 0.77 -20.47 -2.85
N ALA A 65 -0.28 -19.86 -3.38
CA ALA A 65 -0.44 -19.43 -4.75
C ALA A 65 0.66 -18.48 -5.28
N GLN A 66 1.06 -18.69 -6.53
CA GLN A 66 1.83 -17.77 -7.36
C GLN A 66 0.89 -17.00 -8.30
N PRO A 67 1.13 -15.71 -8.62
CA PRO A 67 0.56 -15.01 -9.78
C PRO A 67 1.59 -14.86 -10.94
N PRO A 68 1.19 -14.33 -12.12
CA PRO A 68 0.53 -15.01 -13.24
C PRO A 68 1.53 -15.50 -14.33
N THR A 69 1.17 -16.57 -15.03
CA THR A 69 1.97 -17.18 -16.11
C THR A 69 1.90 -16.39 -17.41
N PHE A 70 3.05 -15.95 -17.91
CA PHE A 70 3.26 -15.57 -19.30
C PHE A 70 3.01 -16.78 -20.21
N ARG A 71 2.18 -16.55 -21.23
CA ARG A 71 1.86 -17.48 -22.31
C ARG A 71 3.11 -17.68 -23.18
N LYS A 72 3.52 -18.94 -23.43
CA LYS A 72 4.37 -19.27 -24.58
C LYS A 72 3.88 -20.54 -25.26
N GLU A 73 3.83 -20.42 -26.58
CA GLU A 73 3.41 -21.33 -27.64
C GLU A 73 4.06 -22.72 -27.60
N PRO A 74 3.49 -23.72 -28.31
CA PRO A 74 3.73 -25.15 -28.15
C PRO A 74 4.69 -25.75 -29.20
N GLU A 75 5.39 -26.84 -28.84
CA GLU A 75 5.83 -27.95 -29.71
C GLU A 75 6.58 -29.01 -28.86
N PRO A 76 6.73 -30.27 -29.31
CA PRO A 76 5.73 -31.29 -29.64
C PRO A 76 5.86 -32.57 -28.76
N GLU A 77 4.90 -33.49 -28.86
CA GLU A 77 4.86 -34.80 -28.19
C GLU A 77 6.08 -35.70 -28.47
N PRO A 78 6.42 -36.57 -27.51
CA PRO A 78 6.44 -37.99 -27.85
C PRO A 78 5.74 -38.90 -26.82
N GLU A 79 4.98 -39.83 -27.41
CA GLU A 79 4.46 -41.16 -27.08
C GLU A 79 4.53 -41.78 -25.66
N PRO A 80 3.53 -42.64 -25.32
CA PRO A 80 3.22 -43.06 -23.96
C PRO A 80 3.94 -44.34 -23.54
N VAL A 81 4.59 -44.31 -22.37
CA VAL A 81 5.11 -45.53 -21.74
C VAL A 81 4.04 -46.11 -20.81
N ARG A 82 3.75 -47.40 -21.04
CA ARG A 82 2.73 -48.23 -20.37
C ARG A 82 2.98 -48.38 -18.85
N PRO A 83 1.93 -48.66 -18.06
CA PRO A 83 2.04 -48.81 -16.62
C PRO A 83 2.54 -50.20 -16.23
N ALA A 84 3.50 -50.27 -15.32
CA ALA A 84 3.89 -51.49 -14.62
C ALA A 84 3.14 -51.60 -13.27
N PRO A 85 2.57 -52.76 -12.94
CA PRO A 85 1.76 -52.95 -11.74
C PRO A 85 2.60 -53.28 -10.49
N ALA A 86 2.10 -52.86 -9.34
CA ALA A 86 2.62 -53.17 -8.00
C ALA A 86 2.44 -54.64 -7.62
N PRO A 87 3.33 -55.21 -6.77
CA PRO A 87 3.03 -56.44 -6.03
C PRO A 87 3.02 -56.24 -4.50
N ALA A 88 2.04 -56.88 -3.86
CA ALA A 88 2.00 -57.23 -2.43
C ALA A 88 2.10 -58.78 -2.28
N PRO A 89 2.14 -59.41 -1.08
CA PRO A 89 3.27 -60.21 -0.60
C PRO A 89 3.04 -61.73 -0.40
N ALA A 90 4.15 -62.48 -0.21
CA ALA A 90 4.35 -63.84 0.37
C ALA A 90 3.78 -65.07 -0.42
N PRO A 91 4.40 -66.28 -0.43
CA PRO A 91 5.14 -66.92 0.67
C PRO A 91 6.51 -67.54 0.33
N VAL A 92 7.23 -67.91 1.39
CA VAL A 92 8.54 -68.60 1.39
C VAL A 92 8.47 -70.03 0.84
N PRO A 93 9.48 -70.47 0.08
CA PRO A 93 9.94 -71.86 0.13
C PRO A 93 11.44 -71.97 0.46
N VAL A 94 11.67 -72.84 1.44
CA VAL A 94 12.84 -73.63 1.82
C VAL A 94 13.99 -73.80 0.80
N ALA A 95 15.21 -73.67 1.35
CA ALA A 95 16.41 -74.49 1.11
C ALA A 95 17.30 -74.32 -0.16
N ALA A 96 18.48 -73.73 0.11
CA ALA A 96 19.84 -74.12 -0.33
C ALA A 96 20.30 -73.94 -1.80
N PRO A 97 21.62 -73.84 -2.08
CA PRO A 97 22.73 -73.20 -1.34
C PRO A 97 23.42 -72.09 -2.19
N ALA A 98 24.09 -71.16 -1.51
CA ALA A 98 24.86 -70.09 -2.14
C ALA A 98 26.05 -70.63 -2.96
N PRO A 99 26.38 -70.06 -4.14
CA PRO A 99 27.63 -70.36 -4.81
C PRO A 99 28.79 -69.78 -4.00
N ALA A 100 29.65 -70.71 -3.58
CA ALA A 100 30.99 -70.55 -3.05
C ALA A 100 31.54 -69.10 -3.07
N ALA A 101 31.57 -68.49 -1.88
CA ALA A 101 32.61 -67.55 -1.55
C ALA A 101 33.95 -68.25 -1.81
N GLN A 102 34.72 -67.76 -2.78
CA GLN A 102 36.11 -68.17 -2.94
C GLN A 102 36.88 -67.63 -1.74
N THR A 103 36.88 -68.41 -0.66
CA THR A 103 37.77 -68.20 0.47
C THR A 103 39.19 -68.36 -0.07
N ALA A 104 39.87 -67.24 -0.31
CA ALA A 104 41.32 -67.23 -0.43
C ALA A 104 41.85 -67.85 0.87
N ARG A 105 42.24 -69.13 0.81
CA ARG A 105 42.79 -69.84 1.96
C ARG A 105 44.16 -69.26 2.21
N VAL A 106 44.22 -68.45 3.25
CA VAL A 106 45.45 -67.95 3.81
C VAL A 106 46.16 -69.13 4.47
N SER A 107 47.17 -69.66 3.79
CA SER A 107 47.84 -70.92 4.18
C SER A 107 48.82 -70.74 5.34
N ASN A 108 49.20 -69.50 5.67
CA ASN A 108 50.11 -69.15 6.76
C ASN A 108 49.82 -67.72 7.31
N ILE A 109 50.28 -67.43 8.52
CA ILE A 109 50.07 -66.13 9.21
C ILE A 109 50.72 -64.95 8.46
N ALA A 110 51.78 -65.21 7.69
CA ALA A 110 52.50 -64.18 6.92
C ALA A 110 51.68 -63.66 5.73
N ASP A 111 50.99 -64.55 5.01
CA ASP A 111 50.10 -64.22 3.88
C ASP A 111 48.85 -63.47 4.36
N ALA A 112 48.35 -63.79 5.56
CA ALA A 112 47.26 -63.07 6.23
C ALA A 112 47.63 -61.61 6.48
N SER A 113 48.84 -61.42 7.00
CA SER A 113 49.38 -60.11 7.38
C SER A 113 49.63 -59.24 6.15
N ASN A 114 50.14 -59.84 5.07
CA ASN A 114 50.36 -59.13 3.80
C ASN A 114 49.04 -58.76 3.10
N ALA A 115 48.03 -59.63 3.14
CA ALA A 115 46.70 -59.32 2.61
C ALA A 115 46.01 -58.21 3.43
N ALA A 116 46.12 -58.25 4.76
CA ALA A 116 45.60 -57.21 5.64
C ALA A 116 46.31 -55.86 5.43
N ALA A 117 47.64 -55.85 5.24
CA ALA A 117 48.39 -54.63 4.96
C ALA A 117 47.98 -53.97 3.63
N ARG A 118 47.77 -54.77 2.58
CA ARG A 118 47.27 -54.26 1.28
C ARG A 118 45.84 -53.73 1.37
N LEU A 119 44.97 -54.41 2.12
CA LEU A 119 43.61 -53.93 2.34
C LEU A 119 43.58 -52.64 3.15
N LEU A 120 44.45 -52.52 4.15
CA LEU A 120 44.61 -51.28 4.91
C LEU A 120 45.09 -50.15 4.00
N GLU A 121 46.07 -50.41 3.12
CA GLU A 121 46.58 -49.41 2.17
C GLU A 121 45.51 -48.95 1.16
N ILE A 122 44.70 -49.89 0.63
CA ILE A 122 43.57 -49.57 -0.27
C ILE A 122 42.51 -48.78 0.49
N ALA A 123 42.19 -49.16 1.72
CA ALA A 123 41.21 -48.47 2.55
C ALA A 123 41.67 -47.05 2.93
N THR A 124 42.96 -46.87 3.27
CA THR A 124 43.50 -45.52 3.56
C THR A 124 43.47 -44.64 2.32
N ARG A 125 43.84 -45.17 1.15
CA ARG A 125 43.75 -44.41 -0.11
C ARG A 125 42.32 -44.02 -0.45
N ASN A 126 41.38 -44.95 -0.31
CA ASN A 126 39.97 -44.67 -0.56
C ASN A 126 39.41 -43.65 0.43
N ALA A 127 39.81 -43.72 1.70
CA ALA A 127 39.44 -42.74 2.71
C ALA A 127 40.01 -41.35 2.38
N ASP A 128 41.29 -41.26 1.98
CA ASP A 128 41.92 -40.00 1.58
C ASP A 128 41.24 -39.39 0.33
N GLU A 129 40.89 -40.22 -0.66
CA GLU A 129 40.14 -39.79 -1.84
C GLU A 129 38.76 -39.25 -1.49
N LEU A 130 37.99 -39.94 -0.63
CA LEU A 130 36.68 -39.48 -0.18
C LEU A 130 36.77 -38.18 0.64
N VAL A 131 37.83 -38.01 1.43
CA VAL A 131 38.06 -36.78 2.20
C VAL A 131 38.36 -35.61 1.26
N GLU A 132 39.18 -35.80 0.23
CA GLU A 132 39.46 -34.76 -0.76
C GLU A 132 38.24 -34.42 -1.62
N GLU A 133 37.45 -35.43 -2.03
CA GLU A 133 36.19 -35.19 -2.75
C GLU A 133 35.20 -34.40 -1.89
N ALA A 134 35.00 -34.79 -0.64
CA ALA A 134 34.13 -34.08 0.29
C ALA A 134 34.58 -32.63 0.56
N LYS A 135 35.90 -32.38 0.66
CA LYS A 135 36.43 -31.01 0.77
C LYS A 135 36.14 -30.19 -0.47
N ASN A 136 36.40 -30.74 -1.65
CA ASN A 136 36.14 -30.05 -2.92
C ASN A 136 34.64 -29.74 -3.09
N GLU A 137 33.77 -30.67 -2.74
CA GLU A 137 32.32 -30.45 -2.75
C GLU A 137 31.89 -29.38 -1.75
N ALA A 138 32.44 -29.41 -0.52
CA ALA A 138 32.18 -28.39 0.48
C ALA A 138 32.62 -26.99 0.02
N ASP A 139 33.83 -26.87 -0.53
CA ASP A 139 34.35 -25.60 -1.04
C ASP A 139 33.50 -25.07 -2.21
N SER A 140 33.05 -25.97 -3.10
CA SER A 140 32.13 -25.64 -4.19
C SER A 140 30.78 -25.12 -3.67
N ILE A 141 30.19 -25.81 -2.68
CA ILE A 141 28.91 -25.39 -2.06
C ILE A 141 29.07 -24.03 -1.36
N ILE A 142 30.16 -23.83 -0.61
CA ILE A 142 30.42 -22.56 0.08
C ILE A 142 30.64 -21.44 -0.93
N GLY A 143 31.39 -21.69 -2.01
CA GLY A 143 31.59 -20.73 -3.10
C GLY A 143 30.27 -20.33 -3.76
N ALA A 144 29.46 -21.31 -4.15
CA ALA A 144 28.15 -21.08 -4.76
C ALA A 144 27.19 -20.35 -3.81
N ALA A 145 27.19 -20.70 -2.52
CA ALA A 145 26.38 -20.03 -1.50
C ALA A 145 26.80 -18.56 -1.33
N ARG A 146 28.11 -18.27 -1.28
CA ARG A 146 28.65 -16.90 -1.20
C ARG A 146 28.26 -16.07 -2.42
N THR A 147 28.47 -16.59 -3.63
CA THR A 147 28.09 -15.86 -4.86
C THR A 147 26.59 -15.59 -4.93
N ARG A 148 25.75 -16.56 -4.52
CA ARG A 148 24.30 -16.34 -4.45
C ARG A 148 23.93 -15.30 -3.39
N ALA A 149 24.57 -15.32 -2.23
CA ALA A 149 24.34 -14.34 -1.17
C ALA A 149 24.70 -12.92 -1.62
N GLU A 150 25.88 -12.72 -2.21
CA GLU A 150 26.32 -11.42 -2.75
C GLU A 150 25.37 -10.92 -3.84
N ARG A 151 24.90 -11.81 -4.71
CA ARG A 151 23.92 -11.47 -5.73
C ARG A 151 22.60 -10.99 -5.13
N VAL A 152 22.06 -11.72 -4.15
CA VAL A 152 20.81 -11.33 -3.48
C VAL A 152 20.99 -10.01 -2.74
N GLU A 153 22.14 -9.80 -2.09
CA GLU A 153 22.43 -8.56 -1.37
C GLU A 153 22.53 -7.36 -2.32
N THR A 154 23.24 -7.50 -3.45
CA THR A 154 23.36 -6.43 -4.45
C THR A 154 22.03 -6.12 -5.13
N GLU A 155 21.23 -7.14 -5.46
CA GLU A 155 19.88 -6.96 -6.01
C GLU A 155 18.93 -6.30 -4.99
N ALA A 156 18.99 -6.70 -3.73
CA ALA A 156 18.18 -6.12 -2.66
C ALA A 156 18.56 -4.65 -2.42
N LYS A 157 19.86 -4.33 -2.32
CA LYS A 157 20.36 -2.95 -2.21
C LYS A 157 19.91 -2.10 -3.39
N SER A 158 20.11 -2.59 -4.61
CA SER A 158 19.70 -1.86 -5.83
C SER A 158 18.19 -1.61 -5.88
N LYS A 159 17.36 -2.55 -5.41
CA LYS A 159 15.90 -2.37 -5.33
C LYS A 159 15.53 -1.36 -4.24
N ALA A 160 16.18 -1.43 -3.08
CA ALA A 160 15.97 -0.48 -1.99
C ALA A 160 16.34 0.96 -2.42
N ASP A 161 17.49 1.15 -3.07
CA ASP A 161 17.95 2.45 -3.55
C ASP A 161 16.99 3.04 -4.59
N ARG A 162 16.47 2.20 -5.51
CA ARG A 162 15.44 2.64 -6.48
C ARG A 162 14.15 3.04 -5.79
N MET A 163 13.67 2.24 -4.85
CA MET A 163 12.45 2.55 -4.10
C MET A 163 12.59 3.84 -3.29
N GLU A 164 13.77 4.08 -2.69
CA GLU A 164 14.06 5.31 -1.98
C GLU A 164 14.14 6.53 -2.92
N ALA A 165 14.79 6.39 -4.08
CA ALA A 165 14.84 7.43 -5.10
C ALA A 165 13.44 7.79 -5.62
N ASP A 166 12.62 6.78 -5.93
CA ASP A 166 11.24 6.97 -6.39
C ASP A 166 10.37 7.63 -5.32
N ALA A 167 10.51 7.20 -4.06
CA ALA A 167 9.79 7.80 -2.93
C ALA A 167 10.18 9.27 -2.73
N ARG A 168 11.48 9.59 -2.79
CA ARG A 168 11.99 10.96 -2.69
C ARG A 168 11.51 11.83 -3.84
N GLN A 169 11.50 11.32 -5.07
CA GLN A 169 11.00 12.05 -6.23
C GLN A 169 9.50 12.35 -6.11
N ARG A 170 8.69 11.38 -5.66
CA ARG A 170 7.25 11.57 -5.42
C ARG A 170 6.99 12.59 -4.31
N ALA A 171 7.77 12.55 -3.22
CA ALA A 171 7.66 13.53 -2.15
C ALA A 171 7.96 14.95 -2.66
N GLN A 172 9.05 15.13 -3.42
CA GLN A 172 9.41 16.43 -4.00
C GLN A 172 8.33 16.96 -4.95
N MET A 173 7.74 16.09 -5.78
CA MET A 173 6.65 16.45 -6.68
C MET A 173 5.40 16.91 -5.91
N LEU A 174 5.03 16.19 -4.85
CA LEU A 174 3.91 16.55 -3.99
C LEU A 174 4.15 17.89 -3.27
N ASP A 175 5.38 18.12 -2.81
CA ASP A 175 5.78 19.37 -2.18
C ASP A 175 5.68 20.54 -3.17
N SER A 176 6.15 20.37 -4.41
CA SER A 176 6.02 21.40 -5.45
C SER A 176 4.55 21.66 -5.80
N GLU A 177 3.73 20.62 -5.96
CA GLU A 177 2.31 20.78 -6.27
C GLU A 177 1.56 21.47 -5.13
N THR A 178 1.89 21.13 -3.88
CA THR A 178 1.30 21.76 -2.70
C THR A 178 1.70 23.23 -2.60
N ALA A 179 2.96 23.56 -2.91
CA ALA A 179 3.43 24.94 -2.94
C ALA A 179 2.74 25.75 -4.05
N GLU A 180 2.60 25.18 -5.24
CA GLU A 180 1.91 25.82 -6.37
C GLU A 180 0.43 26.05 -6.07
N ARG A 181 -0.30 25.03 -5.56
CA ARG A 181 -1.71 25.16 -5.17
C ARG A 181 -1.88 26.23 -4.09
N ARG A 182 -0.98 26.27 -3.11
CA ARG A 182 -0.98 27.30 -2.07
C ARG A 182 -0.79 28.69 -2.66
N GLN A 183 0.17 28.86 -3.56
CA GLN A 183 0.43 30.14 -4.22
C GLN A 183 -0.77 30.57 -5.09
N GLN A 184 -1.40 29.65 -5.80
CA GLN A 184 -2.62 29.91 -6.57
C GLN A 184 -3.77 30.38 -5.67
N MET A 185 -4.07 29.65 -4.59
CA MET A 185 -5.13 30.03 -3.65
C MET A 185 -4.89 31.40 -3.03
N PHE A 186 -3.66 31.71 -2.61
CA PHE A 186 -3.35 33.05 -2.09
C PHE A 186 -3.45 34.12 -3.17
N GLY A 187 -3.00 33.84 -4.40
CA GLY A 187 -3.15 34.77 -5.51
C GLY A 187 -4.62 35.06 -5.84
N ASP A 188 -5.48 34.05 -5.77
CA ASP A 188 -6.92 34.21 -5.99
C ASP A 188 -7.58 35.01 -4.85
N LEU A 189 -7.25 34.70 -3.59
CA LEU A 189 -7.71 35.46 -2.42
C LEU A 189 -7.23 36.92 -2.46
N GLU A 190 -6.01 37.19 -2.91
CA GLU A 190 -5.50 38.54 -3.08
C GLU A 190 -6.28 39.32 -4.12
N ARG A 191 -6.58 38.71 -5.28
CA ARG A 191 -7.41 39.32 -6.32
C ARG A 191 -8.84 39.59 -5.83
N GLU A 192 -9.44 38.65 -5.11
CA GLU A 192 -10.77 38.85 -4.53
C GLU A 192 -10.76 39.98 -3.49
N ARG A 193 -9.74 40.02 -2.63
CA ARG A 193 -9.53 41.11 -1.67
C ARG A 193 -9.40 42.46 -2.36
N ASP A 194 -8.60 42.55 -3.43
CA ASP A 194 -8.43 43.78 -4.20
C ASP A 194 -9.74 44.20 -4.91
N LYS A 195 -10.49 43.24 -5.46
CA LYS A 195 -11.81 43.48 -6.04
C LYS A 195 -12.78 44.03 -5.01
N LEU A 196 -12.91 43.36 -3.86
CA LEU A 196 -13.79 43.81 -2.76
C LEU A 196 -13.38 45.19 -2.24
N ASN A 197 -12.09 45.47 -2.14
CA ASN A 197 -11.60 46.81 -1.78
C ASN A 197 -12.04 47.88 -2.80
N SER A 198 -11.89 47.61 -4.09
CA SER A 198 -12.34 48.50 -5.16
C SER A 198 -13.86 48.71 -5.13
N ASP A 199 -14.63 47.66 -4.85
CA ASP A 199 -16.09 47.74 -4.72
C ASP A 199 -16.49 48.59 -3.52
N VAL A 200 -15.81 48.45 -2.38
CA VAL A 200 -16.01 49.30 -1.18
C VAL A 200 -15.69 50.76 -1.48
N GLU A 201 -14.60 51.05 -2.18
CA GLU A 201 -14.26 52.42 -2.58
C GLU A 201 -15.32 53.02 -3.51
N THR A 202 -15.81 52.22 -4.46
CA THR A 202 -16.87 52.61 -5.39
C THR A 202 -18.18 52.90 -4.65
N LEU A 203 -18.59 52.05 -3.72
CA LEU A 203 -19.78 52.23 -2.90
C LEU A 203 -19.68 53.48 -2.01
N ARG A 204 -18.51 53.75 -1.43
CA ARG A 204 -18.27 54.98 -0.65
C ARG A 204 -18.31 56.24 -1.51
N ALA A 205 -17.75 56.19 -2.72
CA ALA A 205 -17.83 57.31 -3.67
C ALA A 205 -19.27 57.57 -4.09
N PHE A 206 -20.02 56.50 -4.38
CA PHE A 206 -21.44 56.56 -4.65
C PHE A 206 -22.22 57.19 -3.50
N GLU A 207 -22.01 56.73 -2.26
CA GLU A 207 -22.73 57.24 -1.08
C GLU A 207 -22.52 58.75 -0.93
N ARG A 208 -21.27 59.22 -1.11
CA ARG A 208 -20.95 60.66 -1.07
C ARG A 208 -21.68 61.43 -2.17
N GLU A 209 -21.67 60.93 -3.41
CA GLU A 209 -22.35 61.57 -4.53
C GLU A 209 -23.86 61.60 -4.34
N TYR A 210 -24.47 60.47 -3.96
CA TYR A 210 -25.90 60.35 -3.72
C TYR A 210 -26.37 61.28 -2.60
N ARG A 211 -25.65 61.33 -1.47
CA ARG A 211 -25.93 62.29 -0.39
C ARG A 211 -25.82 63.75 -0.86
N SER A 212 -24.82 64.08 -1.68
CA SER A 212 -24.66 65.42 -2.25
C SER A 212 -25.83 65.79 -3.15
N ARG A 213 -26.24 64.90 -4.07
CA ARG A 213 -27.40 65.09 -4.96
C ARG A 213 -28.69 65.26 -4.17
N LEU A 214 -28.91 64.42 -3.16
CA LEU A 214 -30.08 64.46 -2.29
C LEU A 214 -30.14 65.78 -1.50
N LYS A 215 -28.99 66.24 -0.98
CA LYS A 215 -28.89 67.54 -0.31
C LYS A 215 -29.25 68.69 -1.25
N THR A 216 -28.69 68.72 -2.46
CA THR A 216 -29.01 69.76 -3.46
C THR A 216 -30.48 69.75 -3.85
N TYR A 217 -31.07 68.57 -4.05
CA TYR A 217 -32.50 68.41 -4.37
C TYR A 217 -33.40 68.99 -3.27
N PHE A 218 -33.17 68.61 -2.01
CA PHE A 218 -33.96 69.13 -0.90
C PHE A 218 -33.76 70.63 -0.69
N SER A 219 -32.55 71.16 -0.86
CA SER A 219 -32.30 72.61 -0.81
C SER A 219 -33.08 73.36 -1.90
N GLN A 220 -33.11 72.85 -3.14
CA GLN A 220 -33.89 73.45 -4.23
C GLN A 220 -35.40 73.39 -3.98
N GLN A 221 -35.92 72.28 -3.45
CA GLN A 221 -37.33 72.18 -3.07
C GLN A 221 -37.73 73.16 -1.97
N LEU A 222 -36.88 73.33 -0.95
CA LEU A 222 -37.11 74.30 0.11
C LEU A 222 -37.10 75.75 -0.43
N GLU A 223 -36.18 76.06 -1.34
CA GLU A 223 -36.10 77.39 -1.98
C GLU A 223 -37.33 77.67 -2.87
N ALA A 224 -37.77 76.68 -3.66
CA ALA A 224 -38.99 76.79 -4.47
C ALA A 224 -40.25 77.00 -3.62
N LEU A 225 -40.36 76.34 -2.46
CA LEU A 225 -41.45 76.55 -1.51
C LEU A 225 -41.39 77.96 -0.88
N ASN A 226 -40.20 78.44 -0.52
CA ASN A 226 -40.02 79.78 0.04
C ASN A 226 -40.32 80.91 -0.96
N ASN A 227 -40.06 80.71 -2.25
CA ASN A 227 -40.24 81.73 -3.28
C ASN A 227 -41.69 81.83 -3.83
N GLY A 228 -42.61 81.02 -3.29
CA GLY A 228 -44.04 81.13 -3.59
C GLY A 228 -44.45 80.43 -4.89
N GLY A 229 -44.60 79.11 -4.83
CA GLY A 229 -45.70 78.32 -5.41
C GLY A 229 -46.02 78.34 -6.92
N ASP A 230 -45.41 79.19 -7.75
CA ASP A 230 -45.81 79.30 -9.16
C ASP A 230 -44.91 78.52 -10.12
N SER A 231 -45.47 77.39 -10.57
CA SER A 231 -45.30 76.79 -11.91
C SER A 231 -43.96 76.14 -12.29
N GLN A 232 -43.36 75.31 -11.43
CA GLN A 232 -42.39 74.30 -11.89
C GLN A 232 -42.86 72.90 -11.47
N ALA A 233 -43.07 72.01 -12.44
CA ALA A 233 -43.47 70.62 -12.21
C ALA A 233 -42.54 69.93 -11.20
N PRO A 234 -43.03 68.99 -10.36
CA PRO A 234 -42.21 68.36 -9.34
C PRO A 234 -41.01 67.71 -10.00
N ALA A 235 -39.80 68.16 -9.64
CA ALA A 235 -38.58 67.54 -10.08
C ALA A 235 -38.57 66.08 -9.60
N GLU A 236 -38.43 65.13 -10.54
CA GLU A 236 -38.31 63.71 -10.23
C GLU A 236 -37.22 63.47 -9.17
N PRO A 237 -37.43 62.52 -8.25
CA PRO A 237 -36.42 62.19 -7.26
C PRO A 237 -35.10 61.80 -7.94
N PRO A 238 -33.94 62.17 -7.36
CA PRO A 238 -32.65 61.86 -7.96
C PRO A 238 -32.49 60.34 -8.09
N GLN A 239 -32.48 59.84 -9.33
CA GLN A 239 -32.27 58.43 -9.61
C GLN A 239 -30.88 57.97 -9.18
N ALA A 240 -30.78 56.73 -8.73
CA ALA A 240 -29.50 56.12 -8.37
C ALA A 240 -28.53 56.16 -9.56
N PRO A 241 -27.29 56.68 -9.38
CA PRO A 241 -26.25 56.58 -10.39
C PRO A 241 -26.14 55.17 -11.00
N LYS A 242 -26.12 55.10 -12.34
CA LYS A 242 -26.08 53.84 -13.12
C LYS A 242 -24.94 52.88 -12.73
N ARG A 243 -23.86 53.41 -12.13
CA ARG A 243 -22.70 52.61 -11.70
C ARG A 243 -23.00 51.62 -10.56
N LEU A 244 -24.05 51.84 -9.77
CA LEU A 244 -24.46 50.87 -8.73
C LEU A 244 -25.08 49.61 -9.29
N ARG A 245 -25.94 49.71 -10.32
CA ARG A 245 -26.60 48.53 -10.88
C ARG A 245 -25.57 47.52 -11.40
N SER A 246 -24.50 48.02 -12.02
CA SER A 246 -23.40 47.21 -12.52
C SER A 246 -22.61 46.52 -11.39
N VAL A 247 -22.36 47.20 -10.26
CA VAL A 247 -21.61 46.62 -9.11
C VAL A 247 -22.47 45.65 -8.28
N LEU A 248 -23.79 45.87 -8.18
CA LEU A 248 -24.74 45.00 -7.49
C LEU A 248 -25.19 43.78 -8.34
N GLY A 249 -24.67 43.64 -9.58
CA GLY A 249 -25.08 42.57 -10.49
C GLY A 249 -26.51 42.69 -11.00
N GLU A 250 -27.12 43.87 -10.90
CA GLU A 250 -28.46 44.19 -11.41
C GLU A 250 -28.38 44.73 -12.86
N GLU A 251 -27.55 44.13 -13.71
CA GLU A 251 -27.68 44.33 -15.16
C GLU A 251 -28.81 43.41 -15.64
N GLU A 252 -29.96 44.03 -15.90
CA GLU A 252 -31.13 43.41 -16.54
C GLU A 252 -30.72 42.63 -17.80
N ASN A 253 -31.19 41.39 -17.85
CA ASN A 253 -31.26 40.56 -19.05
C ASN A 253 -32.35 41.08 -20.00
#